data_AF-D2W4E5-F1
#
_entry.id   AF-D2W4E5-F1
#
_cell.length_a   1.000
_cell.length_b   1.000
_cell.length_c   1.000
_cell.angle_alpha   90.00
_cell.angle_beta   90.00
_cell.angle_gamma   90.00
#
_symmetry.space_group_name_H-M   'P 1'
#
loop_
_entity.id
_entity.type
_entity.pdbx_description
1 polymer ?
#
loop_
_entity_poly.entity_id
_entity_poly.type
_entity_poly.pdbx_seq_one_letter_code
_entity_poly.pdbx_strand_id
1 'polypeptide(L)'
;MNQLTSLDIHYNQIGAEGSKYISEMKSLTSLDIYSNEIGIEGAKYISEMNQLTSLDIHSNQIGAEGSKYISEMNQLTSLDIYSNEIGVEGAKYISEMKSINIT
;
A
#
# COMPACT_ATOMS: atom_id res chain seq x y z
N MET A 1 -10.59 -21.03 -5.71
CA MET A 1 -9.81 -20.00 -6.42
C MET A 1 -10.60 -18.71 -6.33
N ASN A 2 -10.17 -17.78 -5.48
CA ASN A 2 -10.75 -16.45 -5.47
C ASN A 2 -10.17 -15.69 -6.66
N GLN A 3 -11.03 -15.34 -7.63
CA GLN A 3 -10.67 -14.59 -8.84
C GLN A 3 -10.72 -13.08 -8.61
N LEU A 4 -10.74 -12.63 -7.35
CA LEU A 4 -10.83 -11.20 -7.05
C LEU A 4 -9.51 -10.53 -7.45
N THR A 5 -9.58 -9.64 -8.43
CA THR A 5 -8.44 -8.87 -8.96
C THR A 5 -8.45 -7.42 -8.53
N SER A 6 -9.61 -6.89 -8.11
CA SER A 6 -9.77 -5.54 -7.62
C SER A 6 -10.58 -5.55 -6.32
N LEU A 7 -10.09 -4.84 -5.31
CA LEU A 7 -10.77 -4.66 -4.04
C LEU A 7 -10.77 -3.17 -3.70
N ASP A 8 -11.96 -2.65 -3.39
CA ASP A 8 -12.18 -1.29 -2.89
C ASP A 8 -12.87 -1.38 -1.53
N ILE A 9 -12.18 -0.88 -0.50
CA ILE A 9 -12.54 -0.93 0.92
C ILE A 9 -12.10 0.36 1.63
N HIS A 10 -12.07 1.48 0.89
CA HIS A 10 -11.75 2.78 1.47
C HIS A 10 -12.76 3.23 2.54
N TYR A 11 -12.38 4.18 3.39
CA TYR A 11 -13.20 4.73 4.49
C TYR A 11 -13.75 3.65 5.45
N ASN A 12 -12.87 2.82 5.99
CA ASN A 12 -13.20 1.82 7.01
C ASN A 12 -12.31 2.00 8.25
N GLN A 13 -12.32 1.02 9.15
CA GLN A 13 -11.46 0.94 10.35
C GLN A 13 -10.51 -0.24 10.23
N ILE A 14 -9.93 -0.43 9.05
CA ILE A 14 -9.03 -1.55 8.79
C ILE A 14 -7.65 -1.20 9.36
N GLY A 15 -7.25 -1.96 10.40
CA GLY A 15 -5.91 -1.87 10.97
C GLY A 15 -4.92 -2.86 10.36
N ALA A 16 -3.76 -2.98 10.98
CA ALA A 16 -2.69 -3.89 10.56
C ALA A 16 -3.16 -5.36 10.43
N GLU A 17 -3.96 -5.87 11.37
CA GLU A 17 -4.46 -7.26 11.30
C GLU A 17 -5.42 -7.48 10.12
N GLY A 18 -6.23 -6.48 9.77
CA GLY A 18 -7.07 -6.56 8.57
C GLY A 18 -6.23 -6.56 7.30
N SER A 19 -5.17 -5.74 7.26
CA SER A 19 -4.20 -5.69 6.15
C SER A 19 -3.50 -7.03 5.93
N LYS A 20 -3.19 -7.75 7.01
CA LYS A 20 -2.64 -9.12 6.96
C LYS A 20 -3.58 -10.09 6.25
N TYR A 21 -4.87 -10.07 6.56
CA TYR A 21 -5.84 -10.93 5.87
C TYR A 21 -6.02 -10.53 4.39
N ILE A 22 -5.96 -9.22 4.10
CA ILE A 22 -6.03 -8.72 2.72
C ILE A 22 -4.80 -9.19 1.91
N SER A 23 -3.61 -9.22 2.51
CA SER A 23 -2.38 -9.64 1.82
C SER A 23 -2.38 -11.13 1.43
N GLU A 24 -3.27 -11.94 2.00
CA GLU A 24 -3.50 -13.33 1.59
C GLU A 24 -4.25 -13.45 0.24
N MET A 25 -4.87 -12.37 -0.25
CA MET A 25 -5.56 -12.34 -1.55
C MET A 25 -4.56 -12.25 -2.72
N LYS A 26 -3.86 -13.35 -3.01
CA LYS A 26 -2.75 -13.41 -3.98
C LYS A 26 -3.10 -13.09 -5.45
N SER A 27 -4.38 -12.94 -5.78
CA SER A 27 -4.85 -12.59 -7.14
C SER A 27 -5.16 -11.11 -7.32
N LEU A 28 -5.09 -10.29 -6.26
CA LEU A 28 -5.34 -8.85 -6.37
C LEU A 28 -4.24 -8.17 -7.19
N THR A 29 -4.68 -7.37 -8.15
CA THR A 29 -3.86 -6.46 -8.97
C THR A 29 -4.13 -5.00 -8.65
N SER A 30 -5.31 -4.69 -8.08
CA SER A 30 -5.68 -3.34 -7.63
C SER A 30 -6.24 -3.40 -6.22
N LEU A 31 -5.72 -2.54 -5.34
CA LEU A 31 -6.21 -2.37 -3.97
C LEU A 31 -6.41 -0.89 -3.68
N ASP A 32 -7.64 -0.54 -3.35
CA ASP A 32 -7.98 0.75 -2.76
C ASP A 32 -8.36 0.52 -1.28
N ILE A 33 -7.54 1.06 -0.39
CA ILE A 33 -7.70 0.99 1.06
C ILE A 33 -7.49 2.37 1.71
N TYR A 34 -7.73 3.46 0.98
CA TYR A 34 -7.47 4.79 1.52
C TYR A 34 -8.38 5.12 2.72
N SER A 35 -7.92 6.03 3.59
CA SER A 35 -8.62 6.44 4.82
C SER A 35 -8.99 5.26 5.71
N ASN A 36 -7.95 4.55 6.16
CA ASN A 36 -7.98 3.47 7.14
C ASN A 36 -6.87 3.69 8.19
N GLU A 37 -6.56 2.69 9.01
CA GLU A 37 -5.60 2.77 10.12
C GLU A 37 -4.53 1.67 10.02
N ILE A 38 -4.08 1.35 8.81
CA ILE A 38 -3.20 0.18 8.58
C ILE A 38 -1.84 0.32 9.27
N GLY A 39 -1.32 1.55 9.38
CA GLY A 39 -0.04 1.86 9.99
C GLY A 39 1.16 1.18 9.32
N ILE A 40 2.30 1.21 10.01
CA ILE A 40 3.58 0.64 9.52
C ILE A 40 3.46 -0.87 9.26
N GLU A 41 2.90 -1.63 10.20
CA GLU A 41 2.75 -3.09 10.07
C GLU A 41 1.78 -3.46 8.95
N GLY A 42 0.68 -2.72 8.76
CA GLY A 42 -0.22 -2.94 7.64
C GLY A 42 0.45 -2.68 6.29
N ALA A 43 1.25 -1.62 6.17
CA ALA A 43 2.04 -1.33 4.97
C ALA A 43 3.03 -2.47 4.65
N LYS A 44 3.68 -3.05 5.67
CA LYS A 44 4.55 -4.22 5.52
C LYS A 44 3.80 -5.45 5.01
N TYR A 45 2.58 -5.71 5.49
CA TYR A 45 1.79 -6.82 4.95
C TYR A 45 1.38 -6.58 3.50
N ILE A 46 0.97 -5.36 3.17
CA ILE A 46 0.58 -5.00 1.80
C ILE A 46 1.78 -5.09 0.84
N SER A 47 3.00 -4.74 1.28
CA SER A 47 4.18 -4.81 0.41
C SER A 47 4.54 -6.23 -0.04
N GLU A 48 4.04 -7.26 0.63
CA GLU A 48 4.22 -8.67 0.22
C GLU A 48 3.29 -9.08 -0.95
N MET A 49 2.38 -8.22 -1.38
CA MET A 49 1.44 -8.48 -2.47
C MET A 49 2.08 -8.24 -3.85
N ASN A 50 2.94 -9.16 -4.26
CA ASN A 50 3.76 -9.08 -5.49
C ASN A 50 2.99 -9.03 -6.83
N GLN A 51 1.66 -9.00 -6.83
CA GLN A 51 0.83 -8.89 -8.05
C GLN A 51 0.12 -7.53 -8.17
N LEU A 52 0.19 -6.68 -7.13
CA LEU A 52 -0.40 -5.36 -7.19
C LEU A 52 0.32 -4.49 -8.22
N THR A 53 -0.46 -3.89 -9.09
CA THR A 53 -0.03 -2.87 -10.06
C THR A 53 -0.59 -1.50 -9.72
N SER A 54 -1.71 -1.44 -8.98
CA SER A 54 -2.31 -0.21 -8.47
C SER A 54 -2.56 -0.32 -6.97
N LEU A 55 -2.09 0.67 -6.21
CA LEU A 55 -2.28 0.76 -4.78
C LEU A 55 -2.66 2.19 -4.38
N ASP A 56 -3.83 2.35 -3.77
CA ASP A 56 -4.20 3.57 -3.05
C ASP A 56 -4.19 3.31 -1.55
N ILE A 57 -3.24 3.94 -0.85
CA ILE A 57 -3.09 3.91 0.60
C ILE A 57 -3.09 5.32 1.18
N HIS A 58 -3.73 6.29 0.53
CA HIS A 58 -3.87 7.64 1.07
C HIS A 58 -4.45 7.61 2.51
N SER A 59 -3.94 8.47 3.41
CA SER A 59 -4.42 8.63 4.80
C SER A 59 -4.45 7.32 5.58
N ASN A 60 -3.28 6.71 5.79
CA ASN A 60 -3.12 5.42 6.46
C ASN A 60 -2.02 5.37 7.52
N GLN A 61 -1.40 6.52 7.83
CA GLN A 61 -0.40 6.67 8.90
C GLN A 61 0.80 5.71 8.77
N ILE A 62 1.23 5.41 7.54
CA ILE A 62 2.31 4.43 7.31
C ILE A 62 3.70 4.95 7.71
N GLY A 63 3.89 6.28 7.77
CA GLY A 63 5.16 6.91 8.12
C GLY A 63 6.33 6.58 7.18
N ALA A 64 7.53 6.97 7.60
CA ALA A 64 8.76 6.73 6.84
C ALA A 64 9.07 5.23 6.69
N GLU A 65 8.85 4.45 7.74
CA GLU A 65 9.14 3.01 7.73
C GLU A 65 8.15 2.25 6.83
N GLY A 66 6.85 2.58 6.87
CA GLY A 66 5.89 2.01 5.94
C GLY A 66 6.25 2.34 4.48
N SER A 67 6.69 3.57 4.22
CA SER A 67 7.14 3.98 2.88
C SER A 67 8.33 3.16 2.38
N LYS A 68 9.24 2.76 3.27
CA LYS A 68 10.34 1.85 2.92
C LYS A 68 9.81 0.51 2.39
N TYR A 69 8.87 -0.12 3.09
CA TYR A 69 8.27 -1.38 2.65
C TYR A 69 7.55 -1.21 1.29
N ILE A 70 6.75 -0.16 1.13
CA ILE A 70 6.02 0.10 -0.12
C ILE A 70 7.00 0.35 -1.29
N SER A 71 8.14 1.01 -1.05
CA SER A 71 9.13 1.27 -2.09
C SER A 71 9.76 0.00 -2.70
N GLU A 72 9.68 -1.14 -2.01
CA GLU A 72 10.19 -2.43 -2.48
C GLU A 72 9.23 -3.13 -3.48
N MET A 73 8.02 -2.60 -3.67
CA MET A 73 7.00 -3.16 -4.57
C MET A 73 7.29 -2.85 -6.05
N ASN A 74 8.06 -3.73 -6.69
CA ASN A 74 8.55 -3.52 -8.06
C ASN A 74 7.51 -3.64 -9.19
N GLN A 75 6.27 -4.05 -8.90
CA GLN A 75 5.21 -4.22 -9.92
C GLN A 75 4.22 -3.06 -9.97
N LEU A 76 4.28 -2.13 -9.01
CA LEU A 76 3.36 -0.98 -8.99
C LEU A 76 3.64 -0.04 -10.16
N THR A 77 2.57 0.32 -10.85
CA THR A 77 2.54 1.34 -11.91
C THR A 77 1.77 2.59 -11.48
N SER A 78 0.92 2.46 -10.45
CA SER A 78 0.20 3.55 -9.79
C SER A 78 0.28 3.41 -8.27
N LEU A 79 0.65 4.49 -7.59
CA LEU A 79 0.69 4.58 -6.14
C LEU A 79 0.15 5.94 -5.68
N ASP A 80 -0.86 5.93 -4.82
CA ASP A 80 -1.26 7.11 -4.04
C ASP A 80 -0.85 6.92 -2.57
N ILE A 81 0.00 7.82 -2.09
CA ILE A 81 0.52 7.84 -0.70
C ILE A 81 0.22 9.15 0.00
N TYR A 82 -0.70 9.96 -0.51
CA TYR A 82 -1.03 11.24 0.09
C TYR A 82 -1.39 11.12 1.58
N SER A 83 -1.04 12.13 2.38
CA SER A 83 -1.38 12.22 3.81
C SER A 83 -0.96 11.01 4.67
N ASN A 84 0.28 10.55 4.53
CA ASN A 84 0.82 9.39 5.25
C ASN A 84 1.97 9.69 6.23
N GLU A 85 2.26 10.97 6.48
CA GLU A 85 3.33 11.41 7.42
C GLU A 85 4.72 10.81 7.12
N ILE A 86 5.04 10.63 5.83
CA ILE A 86 6.24 9.88 5.40
C ILE A 86 7.56 10.60 5.69
N GLY A 87 7.53 11.93 5.83
CA GLY A 87 8.70 12.76 6.07
C GLY A 87 9.77 12.70 4.97
N VAL A 88 10.94 13.27 5.25
CA VAL A 88 12.07 13.33 4.30
C VAL A 88 12.61 11.92 3.99
N GLU A 89 12.66 11.05 5.00
CA GLU A 89 13.18 9.70 4.83
C GLU A 89 12.24 8.84 3.97
N GLY A 90 10.93 8.90 4.20
CA GLY A 90 9.96 8.23 3.34
C GLY A 90 10.02 8.74 1.90
N ALA A 91 10.11 10.06 1.70
CA ALA A 91 10.26 10.64 0.36
C ALA A 91 11.51 10.14 -0.37
N LYS A 92 12.62 9.91 0.35
CA LYS A 92 13.83 9.30 -0.23
C LYS A 92 13.55 7.89 -0.74
N TYR A 93 12.93 7.03 0.06
CA TYR A 93 12.60 5.66 -0.36
C TYR A 93 11.69 5.65 -1.60
N ILE A 94 10.65 6.48 -1.59
CA ILE A 94 9.71 6.58 -2.71
C ILE A 94 10.39 7.09 -3.99
N SER A 95 11.36 8.01 -3.88
CA SER A 95 12.11 8.53 -5.04
C SER A 95 12.98 7.49 -5.75
N GLU A 96 13.27 6.36 -5.10
CA GLU A 96 14.07 5.27 -5.65
C GLU A 96 13.22 4.26 -6.46
N MET A 97 11.89 4.37 -6.40
CA MET A 97 10.98 3.54 -7.20
C MET A 97 11.11 3.86 -8.69
N LYS A 98 11.12 2.82 -9.53
CA LYS A 98 11.30 2.96 -10.98
C LYS A 98 9.96 2.80 -11.71
N SER A 99 9.73 3.64 -12.71
CA SER A 99 8.65 3.48 -13.70
C SER A 99 7.23 3.45 -13.10
N ILE A 100 6.92 4.35 -12.17
CA ILE A 100 5.64 4.43 -11.47
C ILE A 100 5.06 5.86 -11.54
N ASN A 101 3.74 5.98 -11.62
CA ASN A 101 3.03 7.23 -11.37
C ASN A 101 2.72 7.36 -9.88
N ILE A 102 3.16 8.44 -9.25
CA ILE A 102 3.04 8.66 -7.80
C ILE A 102 2.24 9.95 -7.59
N THR A 103 1.16 9.87 -6.83
CA THR A 103 0.32 11.02 -6.42
C THR A 103 0.30 11.10 -4.89
#